data_AF-A0A0S8A7M9-F1
#
_entry.id   AF-A0A0S8A7M9-F1
#
_cell.length_a   1.000
_cell.length_b   1.000
_cell.length_c   1.000
_cell.angle_alpha   90.00
_cell.angle_beta   90.00
_cell.angle_gamma   90.00
#
_symmetry.space_group_name_H-M   'P 1'
#
loop_
_entity.id
_entity.type
_entity.pdbx_description
1 polymer ?
#
loop_
_entity_poly.entity_id
_entity_poly.type
_entity_poly.pdbx_seq_one_letter_code
_entity_poly.pdbx_strand_id
1 'polypeptide(L)'
;IGFLAYSPVGGGRLNKKLPGHPAVTAIAARHNTSPHAVVLAWVMSKGPNVIVIPGARTVEHAVDSAAAAALTLSDTELQSIDTAEFSTA
;
A
#
# COMPACT_ATOMS: atom_id res chain seq x y z
N ILE A 1 -13.55 18.41 -1.29
CA ILE A 1 -13.36 17.89 0.09
C ILE A 1 -12.24 16.86 0.03
N GLY A 2 -11.20 16.99 0.88
CA GLY A 2 -10.11 16.00 0.96
C GLY A 2 -10.42 14.87 1.94
N PHE A 3 -9.95 13.66 1.65
CA PHE A 3 -10.11 12.48 2.52
C PHE A 3 -8.74 12.05 3.05
N LEU A 4 -8.52 12.21 4.36
CA LEU A 4 -7.26 11.83 5.02
C LEU A 4 -7.34 10.36 5.47
N ALA A 5 -6.54 9.49 4.84
CA ALA A 5 -6.46 8.08 5.20
C ALA A 5 -5.45 7.86 6.33
N TYR A 6 -5.96 7.72 7.56
CA TYR A 6 -5.16 7.39 8.75
C TYR A 6 -4.85 5.89 8.81
N SER A 7 -3.63 5.55 9.25
CA SER A 7 -3.13 4.16 9.32
C SER A 7 -3.35 3.36 8.03
N PRO A 8 -2.90 3.88 6.86
CA PRO A 8 -3.25 3.34 5.54
C PRO A 8 -2.79 1.90 5.30
N VAL A 9 -1.83 1.41 6.09
CA VAL A 9 -1.31 0.03 6.05
C VAL A 9 -1.80 -0.85 7.21
N GLY A 10 -2.85 -0.43 7.91
CA GLY A 10 -3.48 -1.19 8.99
C GLY A 10 -2.68 -1.23 10.30
N GLY A 11 -1.85 -0.20 10.53
CA GLY A 11 -1.01 -0.06 11.72
C GLY A 11 0.08 -1.13 11.83
N GLY A 12 0.73 -1.19 13.00
CA GLY A 12 1.88 -2.08 13.22
C GLY A 12 1.56 -3.58 13.11
N ARG A 13 0.28 -3.98 13.25
CA ARG A 13 -0.14 -5.38 13.15
C ARG A 13 -0.20 -5.87 11.71
N LEU A 14 -0.91 -5.14 10.83
CA LEU A 14 -1.04 -5.54 9.42
C LEU A 14 0.23 -5.23 8.63
N ASN A 15 0.95 -4.15 8.95
CA ASN A 15 2.21 -3.83 8.28
C ASN A 15 3.22 -4.99 8.33
N LYS A 16 3.30 -5.69 9.47
CA LYS A 16 4.18 -6.87 9.64
C LYS A 16 3.78 -8.06 8.78
N LYS A 17 2.52 -8.15 8.34
CA LYS A 17 2.01 -9.25 7.51
C LYS A 17 2.17 -8.96 6.01
N LEU A 18 2.33 -7.70 5.60
CA LEU A 18 2.45 -7.32 4.19
C LEU A 18 3.56 -8.07 3.42
N PRO A 19 4.77 -8.29 3.99
CA PRO A 19 5.82 -9.03 3.29
C PRO A 19 5.46 -10.50 2.98
N GLY A 20 4.46 -11.06 3.66
CA GLY A 20 3.98 -12.43 3.43
C GLY A 20 2.69 -12.52 2.62
N HIS A 21 2.07 -11.40 2.25
CA HIS A 21 0.76 -11.41 1.61
C HIS A 21 0.89 -11.57 0.09
N PRO A 22 0.36 -12.65 -0.53
CA PRO A 22 0.69 -13.07 -1.89
C PRO A 22 0.29 -12.04 -2.97
N ALA A 23 -0.85 -11.37 -2.83
CA ALA A 23 -1.30 -10.39 -3.83
C ALA A 23 -0.34 -9.19 -3.91
N VAL A 24 -0.03 -8.56 -2.78
CA VAL A 24 0.82 -7.37 -2.72
C VAL A 24 2.29 -7.68 -3.00
N THR A 25 2.79 -8.85 -2.62
CA THR A 25 4.19 -9.24 -2.89
C THR A 25 4.40 -9.54 -4.38
N ALA A 26 3.44 -10.19 -5.04
CA ALA A 26 3.51 -10.43 -6.48
C ALA A 26 3.52 -9.12 -7.28
N ILE A 27 2.70 -8.14 -6.90
CA ILE A 27 2.67 -6.81 -7.52
C ILE A 27 3.96 -6.05 -7.21
N ALA A 28 4.41 -6.07 -5.97
CA ALA A 28 5.66 -5.42 -5.54
C ALA A 28 6.86 -5.91 -6.37
N ALA A 29 6.95 -7.22 -6.62
CA ALA A 29 7.98 -7.81 -7.47
C ALA A 29 7.92 -7.32 -8.92
N ARG A 30 6.72 -7.17 -9.50
CA ARG A 30 6.55 -6.68 -10.89
C ARG A 30 6.99 -5.23 -11.04
N HIS A 31 6.74 -4.41 -10.02
CA HIS A 31 7.06 -2.98 -10.03
C HIS A 31 8.42 -2.66 -9.40
N ASN A 32 9.20 -3.68 -9.01
CA ASN A 32 10.48 -3.53 -8.31
C ASN A 32 10.39 -2.54 -7.12
N THR A 33 9.34 -2.72 -6.31
CA THR A 33 9.01 -1.85 -5.17
C THR A 33 8.68 -2.70 -3.95
N SER A 34 8.35 -2.07 -2.82
CA SER A 34 7.98 -2.79 -1.61
C SER A 34 6.47 -3.07 -1.54
N PRO A 35 6.04 -4.15 -0.83
CA PRO A 35 4.62 -4.38 -0.56
C PRO A 35 3.94 -3.21 0.18
N HIS A 36 4.71 -2.46 0.98
CA HIS A 36 4.24 -1.26 1.66
C HIS A 36 3.88 -0.16 0.64
N ALA A 37 4.74 0.08 -0.35
CA ALA A 37 4.48 1.05 -1.42
C ALA A 37 3.25 0.66 -2.27
N VAL A 38 3.06 -0.64 -2.55
CA VAL A 38 1.88 -1.14 -3.27
C VAL A 38 0.58 -0.82 -2.53
N VAL A 39 0.52 -1.06 -1.22
CA VAL A 39 -0.70 -0.76 -0.44
C VAL A 39 -0.96 0.74 -0.40
N LEU A 40 0.06 1.57 -0.23
CA LEU A 40 -0.10 3.03 -0.24
C LEU A 40 -0.63 3.53 -1.59
N ALA A 41 -0.08 3.04 -2.71
CA ALA A 41 -0.57 3.37 -4.04
C ALA A 41 -2.03 2.92 -4.26
N TRP A 42 -2.39 1.74 -3.75
CA TRP A 42 -3.76 1.24 -3.78
C TRP A 42 -4.73 2.10 -2.95
N VAL A 43 -4.32 2.62 -1.78
CA VAL A 43 -5.16 3.55 -1.03
C VAL A 43 -5.34 4.87 -1.79
N MET A 44 -4.26 5.41 -2.37
CA MET A 44 -4.32 6.64 -3.16
C MET A 44 -5.18 6.51 -4.43
N SER A 45 -5.28 5.30 -5.01
CA SER A 45 -6.11 5.07 -6.20
C SER A 45 -7.62 5.15 -5.93
N LYS A 46 -8.06 5.16 -4.66
CA LYS A 46 -9.49 5.25 -4.30
C LYS A 46 -10.14 6.60 -4.62
N GLY A 47 -9.33 7.62 -4.95
CA GLY A 47 -9.85 8.85 -5.52
C GLY A 47 -8.79 9.96 -5.54
N PRO A 48 -8.95 10.97 -6.41
CA PRO A 48 -7.99 12.06 -6.57
C PRO A 48 -7.88 12.97 -5.33
N ASN A 49 -8.83 12.86 -4.39
CA ASN A 49 -8.89 13.60 -3.15
C ASN A 49 -8.47 12.78 -1.93
N VAL A 50 -7.98 11.55 -2.11
CA VAL A 50 -7.46 10.69 -1.03
C VAL A 50 -5.99 11.03 -0.75
N ILE A 51 -5.69 11.38 0.49
CA ILE A 51 -4.35 11.73 0.95
C ILE A 51 -3.96 10.74 2.04
N VAL A 52 -2.96 9.91 1.78
CA VAL A 52 -2.43 8.96 2.76
C VAL A 52 -1.53 9.66 3.77
N ILE A 53 -1.61 9.25 5.04
CA ILE A 53 -0.69 9.70 6.09
C ILE A 53 0.18 8.49 6.49
N PRO A 54 1.23 8.17 5.72
CA PRO A 54 2.12 7.06 6.04
C PRO A 54 2.98 7.42 7.25
N GLY A 55 3.12 6.47 8.18
CA GLY A 55 4.08 6.57 9.28
C GLY A 55 5.35 5.80 8.92
N ALA A 56 6.52 6.41 9.11
CA ALA A 56 7.81 5.75 8.96
C ALA A 56 8.59 5.81 10.27
N ARG A 57 9.12 4.67 10.70
CA ARG A 57 10.04 4.57 11.86
C ARG A 57 11.48 4.28 11.45
N THR A 58 11.71 4.04 10.16
CA THR A 58 13.02 3.78 9.56
C THR A 58 13.12 4.52 8.23
N VAL A 59 14.34 4.74 7.75
CA VAL A 59 14.59 5.46 6.49
C VAL A 59 14.00 4.71 5.31
N GLU A 60 14.09 3.38 5.32
CA GLU A 60 13.59 2.50 4.26
C GLU A 60 12.08 2.68 4.08
N HIS A 61 11.30 2.73 5.18
CA HIS A 61 9.86 3.00 5.10
C HIS A 61 9.54 4.39 4.57
N ALA A 62 10.38 5.39 4.86
CA ALA A 62 10.19 6.75 4.33
C ALA A 62 10.41 6.77 2.81
N VAL A 63 11.45 6.08 2.32
CA VAL A 63 11.73 5.91 0.89
C VAL A 63 10.60 5.17 0.18
N ASP A 64 10.13 4.06 0.75
CA ASP A 64 8.99 3.30 0.22
C ASP A 64 7.71 4.14 0.12
N SER A 65 7.46 4.98 1.13
CA SER A 65 6.30 5.86 1.15
C SER A 65 6.37 6.91 0.04
N ALA A 66 7.56 7.43 -0.24
CA ALA A 66 7.77 8.35 -1.36
C ALA A 66 7.63 7.64 -2.71
N ALA A 67 8.14 6.42 -2.84
CA ALA A 67 8.03 5.61 -4.06
C ALA A 67 6.57 5.29 -4.42
N ALA A 68 5.70 5.11 -3.41
CA ALA A 68 4.28 4.85 -3.63
C ALA A 68 3.56 5.93 -4.45
N ALA A 69 3.97 7.20 -4.31
CA ALA A 69 3.35 8.31 -5.03
C ALA A 69 3.63 8.29 -6.54
N ALA A 70 4.70 7.62 -6.96
CA ALA A 70 5.05 7.44 -8.37
C ALA A 70 4.53 6.11 -8.95
N LEU A 71 3.95 5.24 -8.13
CA LEU A 71 3.49 3.92 -8.53
C LEU A 71 2.08 3.98 -9.12
N THR A 72 1.95 3.59 -10.40
CA THR A 72 0.65 3.43 -11.06
C THR A 72 0.32 1.94 -11.15
N LEU A 73 -0.73 1.53 -10.45
CA LEU A 73 -1.25 0.16 -10.51
C LEU A 73 -2.25 0.02 -11.65
N SER A 74 -2.17 -1.08 -12.38
CA SER A 74 -3.18 -1.43 -13.39
C SER A 74 -4.51 -1.84 -12.77
N ASP A 75 -5.60 -1.76 -13.53
CA ASP A 75 -6.94 -2.15 -13.06
C ASP A 75 -6.97 -3.60 -12.53
N THR A 76 -6.25 -4.51 -13.19
CA THR A 76 -6.12 -5.91 -12.76
C THR A 76 -5.41 -6.03 -11.41
N GLU A 77 -4.38 -5.22 -11.16
CA GLU A 77 -3.65 -5.20 -9.90
C GLU A 77 -4.49 -4.60 -8.78
N LEU A 78 -5.22 -3.51 -9.06
CA LEU A 78 -6.18 -2.92 -8.13
C LEU A 78 -7.25 -3.94 -7.74
N GLN A 79 -7.84 -4.62 -8.73
CA GLN A 79 -8.85 -5.65 -8.50
C GLN A 79 -8.29 -6.82 -7.68
N SER A 80 -7.05 -7.24 -7.94
CA SER A 80 -6.39 -8.30 -7.18
C SER A 80 -6.20 -7.94 -5.70
N ILE A 81 -5.99 -6.66 -5.37
CA ILE A 81 -5.88 -6.19 -3.99
C ILE A 81 -7.28 -6.03 -3.38
N ASP A 82 -8.28 -5.56 -4.14
CA ASP A 82 -9.66 -5.39 -3.66
C ASP A 82 -10.32 -6.71 -3.23
N THR A 83 -9.99 -7.81 -3.89
CA THR A 83 -10.50 -9.14 -3.56
C THR A 83 -9.59 -9.93 -2.62
N ALA A 84 -8.48 -9.35 -2.15
CA ALA A 84 -7.54 -10.04 -1.28
C ALA A 84 -8.04 -10.10 0.17
N GLU A 85 -7.91 -11.28 0.80
CA GLU A 85 -8.24 -11.45 2.21
C GLU A 85 -7.04 -11.15 3.12
N PHE A 86 -7.11 -10.01 3.82
CA PHE A 86 -6.15 -9.68 4.87
C PHE A 86 -6.67 -10.16 6.23
N SER A 87 -6.29 -11.38 6.62
CA SER A 87 -6.71 -11.96 7.90
C SER A 87 -6.31 -11.09 9.10
N THR A 88 -7.31 -10.71 9.90
CA THR A 88 -7.19 -9.91 11.12
C THR A 88 -6.93 -10.72 12.39
N ALA A 89 -6.91 -12.06 12.29
CA ALA A 89 -6.58 -12.97 13.38
C ALA A 89 -5.10 -12.87 13.79
#